data_AF-A0A4V3WAZ8-F1
#
_entry.id   AF-A0A4V3WAZ8-F1
#
_cell.length_a   1.000
_cell.length_b   1.000
_cell.length_c   1.000
_cell.angle_alpha   90.00
_cell.angle_beta   90.00
_cell.angle_gamma   90.00
#
_symmetry.space_group_name_H-M   'P 1'
#
loop_
_entity.id
_entity.type
_entity.pdbx_description
1 polymer ?
#
loop_
_entity_poly.entity_id
_entity_poly.type
_entity_poly.pdbx_seq_one_letter_code
_entity_poly.pdbx_strand_id
1 'polypeptide(L)'
;MATAPTDPQARFLERIDRRARYLKSLQSAGLGVYLPADERQRNHAIEQVVRTTARPSEISVLTADTLKTATELIRNHLEAMQHVLPHDVQYRNRIKRSW
;
A
#
# COMPACT_ATOMS: atom_id res chain seq x y z
N MET A 1 21.11 24.68 -14.84
CA MET A 1 19.78 25.31 -14.69
C MET A 1 18.91 24.36 -13.87
N ALA A 2 18.47 24.75 -12.68
CA ALA A 2 17.70 23.90 -11.78
C ALA A 2 16.24 23.82 -12.26
N THR A 3 15.81 22.66 -12.73
CA THR A 3 14.42 22.39 -13.10
C THR A 3 13.55 22.29 -11.85
N ALA A 4 12.72 23.33 -11.64
CA ALA A 4 11.49 23.48 -10.86
C ALA A 4 11.28 22.69 -9.53
N PRO A 5 10.66 23.30 -8.50
CA PRO A 5 10.15 22.55 -7.36
C PRO A 5 9.01 21.65 -7.85
N THR A 6 9.29 20.40 -8.21
CA THR A 6 8.24 19.43 -8.55
C THR A 6 7.37 19.26 -7.31
N ASP A 7 6.06 19.46 -7.48
CA ASP A 7 5.04 19.32 -6.45
C ASP A 7 5.31 18.11 -5.54
N PRO A 8 5.49 18.32 -4.21
CA PRO A 8 5.72 17.25 -3.25
C PRO A 8 4.66 16.13 -3.33
N GLN A 9 3.42 16.47 -3.68
CA GLN A 9 2.35 15.48 -3.84
C GLN A 9 2.59 14.59 -5.06
N ALA A 10 2.92 15.18 -6.21
CA ALA A 10 3.22 14.44 -7.43
C ALA A 10 4.42 13.50 -7.23
N ARG A 11 5.51 13.98 -6.59
CA ARG A 11 6.68 13.14 -6.28
C ARG A 11 6.34 11.97 -5.35
N PHE A 12 5.43 12.20 -4.40
CA PHE A 12 4.95 11.17 -3.50
C PHE A 12 4.12 10.11 -4.23
N LEU A 13 3.18 10.54 -5.07
CA LEU A 13 2.38 9.63 -5.88
C LEU A 13 3.25 8.82 -6.87
N GLU A 14 4.29 9.40 -7.45
CA GLU A 14 5.25 8.65 -8.28
C GLU A 14 5.96 7.54 -7.48
N ARG A 15 6.33 7.78 -6.22
CA ARG A 15 6.94 6.75 -5.38
C ARG A 15 5.94 5.66 -5.00
N ILE A 16 4.70 6.05 -4.69
CA ILE A 16 3.60 5.11 -4.44
C ILE A 16 3.38 4.22 -5.66
N ASP A 17 3.36 4.79 -6.86
CA ASP A 17 3.22 4.03 -8.11
C ASP A 17 4.39 3.06 -8.33
N ARG A 18 5.64 3.49 -8.09
CA ARG A 18 6.80 2.57 -8.12
C ARG A 18 6.67 1.44 -7.11
N ARG A 19 6.16 1.73 -5.90
CA ARG A 19 5.91 0.72 -4.87
C ARG A 19 4.81 -0.26 -5.28
N ALA A 20 3.73 0.24 -5.88
CA ALA A 20 2.65 -0.57 -6.43
C ALA A 20 3.13 -1.50 -7.54
N ARG A 21 3.98 -1.00 -8.46
CA ARG A 21 4.64 -1.81 -9.49
C ARG A 21 5.50 -2.92 -8.88
N TYR A 22 6.25 -2.63 -7.82
CA TYR A 22 7.02 -3.65 -7.10
C TYR A 22 6.12 -4.73 -6.48
N LEU A 23 5.01 -4.35 -5.83
CA LEU A 23 4.03 -5.30 -5.29
C LEU A 23 3.43 -6.19 -6.39
N LYS A 24 3.11 -5.61 -7.55
CA LYS A 24 2.65 -6.37 -8.71
C LYS A 24 3.69 -7.39 -9.18
N SER A 25 4.97 -7.02 -9.24
CA SER A 25 6.05 -7.94 -9.60
C SER A 25 6.19 -9.09 -8.60
N LEU A 26 6.08 -8.82 -7.29
CA LEU A 26 6.07 -9.85 -6.26
C LEU A 26 4.90 -10.82 -6.46
N GLN A 27 3.70 -10.29 -6.69
CA GLN A 27 2.51 -11.09 -6.95
C GLN A 27 2.69 -11.99 -8.17
N SER A 28 3.21 -11.47 -9.27
CA SER A 28 3.50 -12.25 -10.49
C SER A 28 4.55 -13.34 -10.26
N ALA A 29 5.43 -13.18 -9.27
CA ALA A 29 6.37 -14.22 -8.84
C ALA A 29 5.76 -15.21 -7.82
N GLY A 30 4.45 -15.13 -7.54
CA GLY A 30 3.78 -15.98 -6.56
C GLY A 30 4.05 -15.58 -5.10
N LEU A 31 4.58 -14.37 -4.86
CA LEU A 31 4.86 -13.85 -3.53
C LEU A 31 3.76 -12.90 -3.08
N GLY A 32 3.18 -13.19 -1.91
CA GLY A 32 2.14 -12.37 -1.28
C GLY A 32 2.63 -11.68 -0.02
N VAL A 33 2.21 -10.43 0.21
CA VAL A 33 2.37 -9.76 1.50
C VAL A 33 1.15 -10.07 2.35
N TYR A 34 1.36 -10.60 3.56
CA TYR A 34 0.26 -10.87 4.48
C TYR A 34 -0.43 -9.59 4.93
N LEU A 35 -1.77 -9.59 4.91
CA LEU A 35 -2.59 -8.59 5.61
C LEU A 35 -3.34 -9.23 6.78
N PRO A 36 -3.44 -8.54 7.94
CA PRO A 36 -4.28 -8.96 9.04
C PRO A 36 -5.73 -9.20 8.61
N ALA A 37 -6.39 -10.17 9.23
CA ALA A 37 -7.81 -10.42 9.00
C ALA A 37 -8.71 -9.33 9.61
N ASP A 38 -8.32 -8.79 10.76
CA ASP A 38 -9.01 -7.69 11.42
C ASP A 38 -8.93 -6.41 10.57
N GLU A 39 -10.08 -5.77 10.34
CA GLU A 39 -10.19 -4.64 9.43
C GLU A 39 -9.40 -3.41 9.92
N ARG A 40 -9.41 -3.14 11.23
CA ARG A 40 -8.70 -1.99 11.80
C ARG A 40 -7.19 -2.18 11.67
N GLN A 41 -6.68 -3.36 12.04
CA GLN A 41 -5.27 -3.71 11.89
C GLN A 41 -4.85 -3.72 10.42
N ARG A 42 -5.73 -4.18 9.52
CA ARG A 42 -5.50 -4.16 8.08
C ARG A 42 -5.37 -2.75 7.54
N ASN A 43 -6.33 -1.88 7.84
CA ASN A 43 -6.30 -0.48 7.42
C ASN A 43 -5.03 0.21 7.95
N HIS A 44 -4.71 0.01 9.23
CA HIS A 44 -3.51 0.55 9.84
C HIS A 44 -2.21 0.04 9.16
N ALA A 45 -2.13 -1.26 8.84
CA ALA A 45 -0.98 -1.83 8.15
C ALA A 45 -0.79 -1.23 6.75
N ILE A 46 -1.89 -1.03 6.00
CA ILE A 46 -1.85 -0.38 4.68
C ILE A 46 -1.39 1.08 4.80
N GLU A 47 -1.99 1.83 5.73
CA GLU A 47 -1.59 3.22 6.01
C GLU A 47 -0.12 3.34 6.39
N GLN A 48 0.41 2.37 7.15
CA GLN A 48 1.81 2.36 7.53
C GLN A 48 2.74 2.16 6.33
N VAL A 49 2.36 1.33 5.35
CA VAL A 49 3.10 1.20 4.08
C VAL A 49 3.11 2.53 3.32
N VAL A 50 1.98 3.23 3.28
CA VAL A 50 1.88 4.54 2.63
C VAL A 50 2.76 5.58 3.33
N ARG A 51 2.68 5.67 4.67
CA ARG A 51 3.47 6.61 5.48
C ARG A 51 4.97 6.37 5.37
N THR A 52 5.40 5.10 5.40
CA THR A 52 6.83 4.75 5.25
C THR A 52 7.37 4.96 3.83
N THR A 53 6.49 5.15 2.84
CA THR A 53 6.88 5.51 1.46
C THR A 53 7.08 7.03 1.29
N ALA A 54 6.49 7.84 2.16
CA ALA A 54 6.72 9.30 2.18
C ALA A 54 8.11 9.62 2.74
N ARG A 55 8.78 10.66 2.22
CA ARG A 55 9.98 11.17 2.87
C ARG A 55 9.58 12.03 4.07
N PRO A 56 10.39 12.08 5.14
CA PRO A 56 10.06 12.88 6.33
C PRO A 56 9.73 14.34 6.01
N SER A 57 10.43 14.95 5.06
CA SER A 57 10.24 16.34 4.65
C SER A 57 8.92 16.62 3.92
N GLU A 58 8.24 15.59 3.41
CA GLU A 58 7.01 15.73 2.62
C GLU A 58 5.77 15.48 3.46
N ILE A 59 5.88 14.76 4.58
CA ILE A 59 4.72 14.33 5.40
C ILE A 59 3.83 15.50 5.80
N SER A 60 4.42 16.65 6.15
CA SER A 60 3.68 17.84 6.58
C SER A 60 2.93 18.57 5.46
N VAL A 61 3.25 18.28 4.19
CA VAL A 61 2.68 18.96 3.01
C VAL A 61 1.77 18.06 2.17
N LEU A 62 1.60 16.79 2.56
CA LEU A 62 0.67 15.87 1.91
C LEU A 62 -0.76 16.16 2.36
N THR A 63 -1.67 16.30 1.39
CA THR A 63 -3.10 16.47 1.69
C THR A 63 -3.75 15.13 2.04
N ALA A 64 -4.90 15.20 2.71
CA ALA A 64 -5.72 14.03 3.00
C ALA A 64 -6.13 13.28 1.71
N ASP A 65 -6.43 14.01 0.63
CA ASP A 65 -6.80 13.40 -0.66
C ASP A 65 -5.64 12.66 -1.32
N THR A 66 -4.42 13.22 -1.26
CA THR A 66 -3.21 12.53 -1.74
C THR A 66 -2.97 11.24 -0.97
N LEU A 67 -3.09 11.29 0.36
CA LEU A 67 -2.90 10.12 1.23
C LEU A 67 -3.99 9.06 0.99
N LYS A 68 -5.24 9.49 0.79
CA LYS A 68 -6.36 8.60 0.45
C LYS A 68 -6.10 7.88 -0.88
N THR A 69 -5.73 8.63 -1.92
CA THR A 69 -5.40 8.08 -3.24
C THR A 69 -4.27 7.06 -3.14
N ALA A 70 -3.20 7.40 -2.41
CA ALA A 70 -2.08 6.49 -2.20
C ALA A 70 -2.49 5.22 -1.42
N THR A 71 -3.35 5.37 -0.41
CA THR A 71 -3.87 4.27 0.39
C THR A 71 -4.74 3.32 -0.44
N GLU A 72 -5.61 3.84 -1.30
CA GLU A 72 -6.45 3.03 -2.19
C GLU A 72 -5.61 2.25 -3.21
N LEU A 73 -4.60 2.87 -3.81
CA LEU A 73 -3.68 2.21 -4.73
C LEU A 73 -2.94 1.04 -4.07
N ILE A 74 -2.34 1.28 -2.90
CA ILE A 74 -1.60 0.24 -2.17
C ILE A 74 -2.55 -0.85 -1.65
N ARG A 75 -3.73 -0.47 -1.15
CA ARG A 75 -4.78 -1.41 -0.71
C ARG A 75 -5.12 -2.39 -1.83
N ASN A 76 -5.39 -1.91 -3.03
CA ASN A 76 -5.80 -2.77 -4.15
C ASN A 76 -4.74 -3.83 -4.46
N HIS A 77 -3.46 -3.45 -4.46
CA HIS A 77 -2.37 -4.40 -4.69
C HIS A 77 -2.20 -5.39 -3.54
N LEU A 78 -2.23 -4.93 -2.28
CA LEU A 78 -2.06 -5.82 -1.13
C LEU A 78 -3.26 -6.78 -0.97
N GLU A 79 -4.49 -6.32 -1.21
CA GLU A 79 -5.68 -7.18 -1.24
C GLU A 79 -5.60 -8.21 -2.36
N ALA A 80 -5.16 -7.80 -3.57
CA ALA A 80 -4.92 -8.74 -4.65
C ALA A 80 -3.89 -9.80 -4.23
N MET A 81 -2.80 -9.45 -3.56
CA MET A 81 -1.80 -10.42 -3.10
C MET A 81 -2.33 -11.48 -2.10
N GLN A 82 -3.51 -11.31 -1.50
CA GLN A 82 -4.00 -12.29 -0.52
C GLN A 82 -4.32 -13.66 -1.14
N HIS A 83 -4.60 -13.75 -2.45
CA HIS A 83 -4.89 -15.03 -3.12
C HIS A 83 -3.64 -15.87 -3.42
N VAL A 84 -2.44 -15.29 -3.38
CA VAL A 84 -1.18 -16.03 -3.60
C VAL A 84 -0.56 -16.52 -2.29
N LEU A 85 -1.18 -16.21 -1.14
CA LEU A 85 -0.70 -16.69 0.15
C LEU A 85 -0.94 -18.20 0.30
N PRO A 86 -0.21 -18.90 1.19
CA PRO A 86 -0.50 -20.29 1.53
C PRO A 86 -1.96 -20.51 1.96
N HIS A 87 -2.54 -21.66 1.60
CA HIS A 87 -3.96 -21.98 1.80
C HIS A 87 -4.40 -21.91 3.27
N ASP A 88 -3.53 -22.28 4.21
CA ASP A 88 -3.76 -22.19 5.65
C ASP A 88 -3.92 -20.75 6.13
N VAL A 89 -3.10 -19.83 5.60
CA VAL A 89 -3.19 -18.39 5.86
C VAL A 89 -4.47 -17.82 5.25
N GLN A 90 -4.79 -18.19 4.01
CA GLN A 90 -6.04 -17.77 3.36
C GLN A 90 -7.27 -18.24 4.15
N TYR A 91 -7.27 -19.50 4.59
CA TYR A 91 -8.37 -20.09 5.37
C TYR A 91 -8.55 -19.38 6.72
N ARG A 92 -7.46 -19.11 7.43
CA ARG A 92 -7.48 -18.34 8.69
C ARG A 92 -8.00 -16.92 8.48
N ASN A 93 -7.55 -16.26 7.42
CA ASN A 93 -8.03 -14.93 7.08
C ASN A 93 -9.52 -14.95 6.72
N ARG A 94 -9.99 -15.95 5.98
CA ARG A 94 -11.40 -16.11 5.62
C ARG A 94 -12.30 -16.30 6.85
N ILE A 95 -11.91 -17.14 7.81
CA ILE A 95 -12.70 -17.35 9.03
C ILE A 95 -12.80 -16.08 9.87
N LYS A 96 -11.68 -15.37 10.01
CA LYS A 96 -11.60 -14.17 10.85
C LYS A 96 -12.20 -12.93 10.19
N ARG A 97 -12.34 -12.92 8.86
CA ARG A 97 -13.05 -11.89 8.10
C ARG A 97 -14.54 -12.24 8.14
N SER A 98 -15.13 -12.09 9.32
CA SER A 98 -16.58 -12.18 9.52
C SER A 98 -17.25 -11.12 8.64
N TRP A 99 -17.95 -11.57 7.61
CA TRP A 99 -18.90 -10.75 6.86
C TRP A 99 -20.08 -10.37 7.75
#